data_AF-A0A2N1ME37-F1
#
_entry.id   AF-A0A2N1ME37-F1
#
_cell.length_a   1.000
_cell.length_b   1.000
_cell.length_c   1.000
_cell.angle_alpha   90.00
_cell.angle_beta   90.00
_cell.angle_gamma   90.00
#
_symmetry.space_group_name_H-M   'P 1'
#
loop_
_entity.id
_entity.type
_entity.pdbx_description
1 polymer ?
#
loop_
_entity_poly.entity_id
_entity_poly.type
_entity_poly.pdbx_seq_one_letter_code
_entity_poly.pdbx_strand_id
1 'polypeptide(L)'
;MKEKMNLQSYRHVINKIIKCWVQFSLTTRMVFSKTLTKVDYETIQKMLELECKMLLEVFPEQFSGLPNLHINRHIVAHAKTYGTALNTSVSVKEMVHRIHKGVQDIQFKHIIGQSIQNIVNNDVALRPLLNSWYIISSLLPKIYDEDDIEKANIITCIPEIMDINVRLKWNKYQRNQENFTIGKHLNGYLSNELANAYAEYYNDRGAMINSKVEFYNNISYVVKEDDCFVDVQLNVGDIVDVFEEGETEESYAIIKGIFTHERSRKLHAFVIFDWFEKIGENSMLKCPKYRLQAPEETQWNRVFPISLIDHNPRVHFVHDCNGDCNNDKHDFTNRYYLKNMYYYLAV
;
A
#
# COMPACT_ATOMS: atom_id res chain seq x y z
N MET A 1 -16.96 -33.75 31.21
CA MET A 1 -17.73 -32.50 31.42
C MET A 1 -16.80 -31.26 31.57
N LYS A 2 -15.66 -31.24 30.86
CA LYS A 2 -14.64 -30.17 30.91
C LYS A 2 -14.20 -29.64 29.53
N GLU A 3 -14.85 -30.08 28.45
CA GLU A 3 -14.40 -29.80 27.06
C GLU A 3 -15.42 -29.04 26.19
N LYS A 4 -16.42 -28.43 26.82
CA LYS A 4 -17.31 -27.43 26.18
C LYS A 4 -17.23 -26.10 26.93
N MET A 5 -16.02 -25.63 27.25
CA MET A 5 -15.86 -24.18 27.35
C MET A 5 -16.25 -23.62 25.98
N ASN A 6 -17.40 -22.96 25.99
CA ASN A 6 -18.32 -22.78 24.89
C ASN A 6 -17.63 -22.12 23.67
N LEU A 7 -17.61 -22.79 22.51
CA LEU A 7 -17.08 -22.25 21.23
C LEU A 7 -17.64 -20.85 20.92
N GLN A 8 -18.88 -20.57 21.34
CA GLN A 8 -19.50 -19.24 21.23
C GLN A 8 -18.85 -18.19 22.14
N SER A 9 -18.48 -18.56 23.38
CA SER A 9 -17.75 -17.67 24.30
C SER A 9 -16.35 -17.37 23.77
N TYR A 10 -15.68 -18.38 23.22
CA TYR A 10 -14.37 -18.25 22.58
C TYR A 10 -14.40 -17.31 21.37
N ARG A 11 -15.34 -17.51 20.43
CA ARG A 11 -15.53 -16.63 19.27
C ARG A 11 -15.89 -15.20 19.66
N HIS A 12 -16.65 -15.04 20.74
CA HIS A 12 -17.00 -13.72 21.28
C HIS A 12 -15.78 -12.97 21.82
N VAL A 13 -14.93 -13.64 22.59
CA VAL A 13 -13.67 -13.08 23.11
C VAL A 13 -12.76 -12.66 21.96
N ILE A 14 -12.61 -13.51 20.95
CA ILE A 14 -11.84 -13.23 19.74
C ILE A 14 -12.33 -11.96 19.03
N ASN A 15 -13.63 -11.86 18.80
CA ASN A 15 -14.22 -10.69 18.15
C ASN A 15 -13.96 -9.40 18.94
N LYS A 16 -13.97 -9.45 20.28
CA LYS A 16 -13.63 -8.28 21.10
C LYS A 16 -12.18 -7.86 20.94
N ILE A 17 -11.26 -8.82 20.91
CA ILE A 17 -9.82 -8.54 20.74
C ILE A 17 -9.55 -7.97 19.35
N ILE A 18 -10.12 -8.54 18.30
CA ILE A 18 -9.99 -8.02 16.93
C ILE A 18 -10.54 -6.60 16.86
N LYS A 19 -11.73 -6.34 17.41
CA LYS A 19 -12.29 -4.97 17.45
C LYS A 19 -11.38 -4.00 18.19
N CYS A 20 -10.80 -4.42 19.32
CA CYS A 20 -9.86 -3.60 20.08
C CYS A 20 -8.60 -3.28 19.27
N TRP A 21 -8.06 -4.26 18.55
CA TRP A 21 -6.92 -4.07 17.65
C TRP A 21 -7.28 -3.12 16.49
N VAL A 22 -8.42 -3.33 15.82
CA VAL A 22 -8.90 -2.46 14.74
C VAL A 22 -9.02 -1.01 15.22
N GLN A 23 -9.62 -0.79 16.39
CA GLN A 23 -9.73 0.54 16.99
C GLN A 23 -8.35 1.15 17.22
N PHE A 24 -7.44 0.43 17.89
CA PHE A 24 -6.09 0.88 18.17
C PHE A 24 -5.31 1.26 16.89
N SER A 25 -5.39 0.40 15.88
CA SER A 25 -4.73 0.60 14.59
C SER A 25 -5.22 1.83 13.86
N LEU A 26 -6.54 2.05 13.81
CA LEU A 26 -7.12 3.24 13.18
C LEU A 26 -6.76 4.51 13.94
N THR A 27 -6.83 4.49 15.29
CA THR A 27 -6.43 5.63 16.11
C THR A 27 -4.98 6.00 15.86
N THR A 28 -4.09 4.99 15.88
CA THR A 28 -2.65 5.17 15.70
C THR A 28 -2.33 5.78 14.33
N ARG A 29 -2.94 5.24 13.25
CA ARG A 29 -2.78 5.81 11.91
C ARG A 29 -3.18 7.29 11.86
N MET A 30 -4.31 7.64 12.48
CA MET A 30 -4.80 9.02 12.48
C MET A 30 -3.88 9.94 13.30
N VAL A 31 -3.43 9.49 14.47
CA VAL A 31 -2.47 10.22 15.33
C VAL A 31 -1.19 10.57 14.57
N PHE A 32 -0.65 9.64 13.78
CA PHE A 32 0.57 9.82 13.00
C PHE A 32 0.35 10.34 11.57
N SER A 33 -0.79 10.98 11.31
CA SER A 33 -1.02 11.64 10.02
C SER A 33 -0.09 12.85 9.84
N LYS A 34 0.35 13.07 8.59
CA LYS A 34 1.28 14.16 8.21
C LYS A 34 0.66 15.55 8.38
N THR A 35 -0.66 15.63 8.32
CA THR A 35 -1.44 16.86 8.49
C THR A 35 -2.69 16.53 9.29
N LEU A 36 -3.14 17.48 10.10
CA LEU A 36 -4.35 17.36 10.91
C LEU A 36 -5.14 18.66 10.85
N THR A 37 -6.45 18.54 10.67
CA THR A 37 -7.40 19.64 10.75
C THR A 37 -8.02 19.73 12.15
N LYS A 38 -8.81 20.78 12.39
CA LYS A 38 -9.55 20.93 13.66
C LYS A 38 -10.49 19.74 13.91
N VAL A 39 -11.17 19.27 12.87
CA VAL A 39 -12.09 18.11 12.92
C VAL A 39 -11.31 16.83 13.24
N ASP A 40 -10.10 16.69 12.72
CA ASP A 40 -9.26 15.51 12.99
C ASP A 40 -8.89 15.41 14.46
N TYR A 41 -8.51 16.53 15.10
CA TYR A 41 -8.19 16.53 16.53
C TYR A 41 -9.38 16.08 17.40
N GLU A 42 -10.59 16.52 17.08
CA GLU A 42 -11.81 16.11 17.80
C GLU A 42 -12.11 14.62 17.58
N THR A 43 -11.85 14.12 16.38
CA THR A 43 -12.02 12.72 16.02
C THR A 43 -11.02 11.83 16.75
N ILE A 44 -9.73 12.20 16.74
CA ILE A 44 -8.66 11.48 17.46
C ILE A 44 -8.99 11.40 18.96
N GLN A 45 -9.48 12.49 19.57
CA GLN A 45 -9.85 12.49 20.99
C GLN A 45 -10.91 11.42 21.30
N LYS A 46 -11.98 11.35 20.49
CA LYS A 46 -13.04 10.34 20.64
C LYS A 46 -12.51 8.93 20.42
N MET A 47 -11.62 8.74 19.44
CA MET A 47 -11.00 7.45 19.15
C MET A 47 -10.11 6.97 20.30
N LEU A 48 -9.30 7.85 20.91
CA LEU A 48 -8.47 7.53 22.07
C LEU A 48 -9.30 7.17 23.30
N GLU A 49 -10.42 7.85 23.52
CA GLU A 49 -11.36 7.54 24.62
C GLU A 49 -12.02 6.17 24.43
N LEU A 50 -12.47 5.88 23.21
CA LEU A 50 -13.03 4.58 22.85
C LEU A 50 -11.99 3.46 22.98
N GLU A 51 -10.78 3.68 22.47
CA GLU A 51 -9.65 2.76 22.60
C GLU A 51 -9.33 2.47 24.07
N CYS A 52 -9.24 3.49 24.92
CA CYS A 52 -9.04 3.31 26.36
C CYS A 52 -10.13 2.42 26.98
N LYS A 53 -11.40 2.68 26.63
CA LYS A 53 -12.53 1.89 27.12
C LYS A 53 -12.43 0.42 26.67
N MET A 54 -12.08 0.18 25.42
CA MET A 54 -11.96 -1.16 24.85
C MET A 54 -10.78 -1.92 25.46
N LEU A 55 -9.62 -1.28 25.63
CA LEU A 55 -8.46 -1.88 26.27
C LEU A 55 -8.76 -2.27 27.72
N LEU A 56 -9.42 -1.42 28.49
CA LEU A 56 -9.82 -1.74 29.87
C LEU A 56 -10.92 -2.80 29.95
N GLU A 57 -11.80 -2.90 28.95
CA GLU A 57 -12.82 -3.95 28.89
C GLU A 57 -12.21 -5.32 28.59
N VAL A 58 -11.22 -5.38 27.69
CA VAL A 58 -10.61 -6.65 27.26
C VAL A 58 -9.46 -7.07 28.18
N PHE A 59 -8.72 -6.11 28.73
CA PHE A 59 -7.49 -6.31 29.50
C PHE A 59 -7.40 -5.40 30.75
N PRO A 60 -8.37 -5.49 31.68
CA PRO A 60 -8.46 -4.57 32.81
C PRO A 60 -7.21 -4.61 33.70
N GLU A 61 -6.67 -5.80 34.00
CA GLU A 61 -5.52 -5.95 34.91
C GLU A 61 -4.22 -5.42 34.31
N GLN A 62 -4.06 -5.51 32.99
CA GLN A 62 -2.84 -5.10 32.30
C GLN A 62 -2.79 -3.59 32.07
N PHE A 63 -3.94 -2.97 31.81
CA PHE A 63 -4.01 -1.56 31.39
C PHE A 63 -4.48 -0.61 32.49
N SER A 64 -5.13 -1.11 33.54
CA SER A 64 -5.59 -0.27 34.64
C SER A 64 -4.40 0.40 35.33
N GLY A 65 -4.49 1.73 35.47
CA GLY A 65 -3.46 2.53 36.15
C GLY A 65 -2.15 2.69 35.39
N LEU A 66 -2.02 2.21 34.14
CA LEU A 66 -0.80 2.43 33.35
C LEU A 66 -0.62 3.92 33.02
N PRO A 67 0.51 4.53 33.41
CA PRO A 67 0.80 5.93 33.07
C PRO A 67 0.78 6.17 31.57
N ASN A 68 1.27 5.21 30.77
CA ASN A 68 1.30 5.31 29.31
C ASN A 68 -0.13 5.44 28.72
N LEU A 69 -1.10 4.67 29.25
CA LEU A 69 -2.50 4.76 28.79
C LEU A 69 -3.13 6.10 29.20
N HIS A 70 -2.78 6.63 30.37
CA HIS A 70 -3.22 7.96 30.80
C HIS A 70 -2.65 9.06 29.88
N ILE A 71 -1.36 8.97 29.54
CA ILE A 71 -0.66 9.92 28.68
C ILE A 71 -1.24 9.94 27.26
N ASN A 72 -1.75 8.82 26.74
CA ASN A 72 -2.42 8.79 25.43
C ASN A 72 -3.54 9.83 25.31
N ARG A 73 -4.26 10.15 26.40
CA ARG A 73 -5.31 11.18 26.40
C ARG A 73 -4.80 12.59 26.15
N HIS A 74 -3.50 12.83 26.31
CA HIS A 74 -2.85 14.12 26.08
C HIS A 74 -2.22 14.24 24.68
N ILE A 75 -2.23 13.17 23.86
CA ILE A 75 -1.68 13.19 22.50
C ILE A 75 -2.31 14.29 21.65
N VAL A 76 -3.62 14.52 21.77
CA VAL A 76 -4.32 15.58 21.00
C VAL A 76 -3.82 16.97 21.39
N ALA A 77 -3.53 17.21 22.67
CA ALA A 77 -2.98 18.49 23.12
C ALA A 77 -1.57 18.71 22.56
N HIS A 78 -0.75 17.67 22.53
CA HIS A 78 0.57 17.72 21.89
C HIS A 78 0.46 17.94 20.38
N ALA A 79 -0.40 17.19 19.68
CA ALA A 79 -0.60 17.34 18.25
C ALA A 79 -1.10 18.75 17.88
N LYS A 80 -2.00 19.35 18.68
CA LYS A 80 -2.42 20.76 18.50
C LYS A 80 -1.28 21.77 18.66
N THR A 81 -0.30 21.46 19.51
CA THR A 81 0.86 22.33 19.76
C THR A 81 1.88 22.26 18.62
N TYR A 82 2.10 21.08 18.03
CA TYR A 82 3.14 20.83 17.03
C TYR A 82 2.60 20.57 15.61
N GLY A 83 1.31 20.80 15.38
CA GLY A 83 0.58 20.46 14.15
C GLY A 83 0.25 18.96 14.04
N THR A 84 1.18 18.07 14.37
CA THR A 84 1.02 16.61 14.30
C THR A 84 1.69 15.90 15.46
N ALA A 85 1.31 14.65 15.73
CA ALA A 85 2.05 13.82 16.68
C ALA A 85 3.43 13.39 16.14
N LEU A 86 3.64 13.37 14.82
CA LEU A 86 4.95 13.09 14.20
C LEU A 86 6.02 14.09 14.62
N ASN A 87 5.62 15.34 14.89
CA ASN A 87 6.50 16.43 15.29
C ASN A 87 6.78 16.47 16.80
N THR A 88 6.17 15.57 17.59
CA THR A 88 6.36 15.51 19.04
C THR A 88 7.67 14.79 19.43
N SER A 89 8.16 15.04 20.65
CA SER A 89 9.44 14.51 21.15
C SER A 89 9.53 12.98 21.08
N VAL A 90 10.75 12.47 20.94
CA VAL A 90 11.08 11.02 20.88
C VAL A 90 10.42 10.26 22.03
N SER A 91 10.32 10.85 23.22
CA SER A 91 9.65 10.24 24.37
C SER A 91 8.17 9.93 24.15
N VAL A 92 7.41 10.78 23.46
CA VAL A 92 5.99 10.53 23.13
C VAL A 92 5.86 9.39 22.13
N LYS A 93 6.75 9.37 21.12
CA LYS A 93 6.85 8.28 20.14
C LYS A 93 7.19 6.95 20.81
N GLU A 94 8.20 6.94 21.69
CA GLU A 94 8.59 5.77 22.46
C GLU A 94 7.49 5.28 23.40
N MET A 95 6.69 6.17 24.00
CA MET A 95 5.58 5.77 24.86
C MET A 95 4.47 5.06 24.08
N VAL A 96 4.07 5.60 22.93
CA VAL A 96 3.10 4.93 22.04
C VAL A 96 3.68 3.58 21.57
N HIS A 97 4.97 3.56 21.22
CA HIS A 97 5.67 2.32 20.87
C HIS A 97 5.75 1.32 22.02
N ARG A 98 5.85 1.76 23.29
CA ARG A 98 5.84 0.88 24.47
C ARG A 98 4.45 0.33 24.77
N ILE A 99 3.38 1.10 24.56
CA ILE A 99 2.01 0.58 24.61
C ILE A 99 1.83 -0.48 23.53
N HIS A 100 2.31 -0.21 22.32
CA HIS A 100 2.36 -1.18 21.22
C HIS A 100 3.15 -2.44 21.60
N LYS A 101 4.36 -2.30 22.16
CA LYS A 101 5.12 -3.44 22.67
C LYS A 101 4.38 -4.18 23.78
N GLY A 102 3.69 -3.49 24.69
CA GLY A 102 2.86 -4.07 25.74
C GLY A 102 1.68 -4.89 25.20
N VAL A 103 1.02 -4.38 24.15
CA VAL A 103 -0.01 -5.10 23.37
C VAL A 103 0.62 -6.31 22.63
N GLN A 104 1.88 -6.22 22.21
CA GLN A 104 2.63 -7.31 21.57
C GLN A 104 3.36 -8.24 22.56
N ASP A 105 3.42 -7.90 23.85
CA ASP A 105 4.32 -8.53 24.82
C ASP A 105 3.83 -9.91 25.27
N ILE A 106 4.73 -10.65 25.91
CA ILE A 106 4.65 -12.07 26.24
C ILE A 106 3.34 -12.47 26.95
N GLN A 107 2.66 -11.58 27.67
CA GLN A 107 1.36 -11.89 28.31
C GLN A 107 0.16 -11.86 27.34
N PHE A 108 0.15 -10.98 26.34
CA PHE A 108 -0.78 -11.06 25.22
C PHE A 108 -0.51 -12.35 24.43
N LYS A 109 0.78 -12.71 24.27
CA LYS A 109 1.23 -13.97 23.66
C LYS A 109 1.01 -15.22 24.54
N HIS A 110 0.75 -15.10 25.84
CA HIS A 110 0.51 -16.25 26.72
C HIS A 110 -0.98 -16.48 26.98
N ILE A 111 -1.74 -15.43 27.29
CA ILE A 111 -3.18 -15.51 27.60
C ILE A 111 -4.00 -15.61 26.31
N ILE A 112 -3.57 -14.90 25.28
CA ILE A 112 -4.26 -14.83 23.99
C ILE A 112 -3.43 -15.53 22.91
N GLY A 113 -2.12 -15.72 23.08
CA GLY A 113 -1.27 -16.18 21.99
C GLY A 113 -1.61 -17.55 21.46
N GLN A 114 -2.11 -18.53 22.23
CA GLN A 114 -2.63 -19.75 21.58
C GLN A 114 -3.90 -19.49 20.75
N SER A 115 -4.73 -18.51 21.14
CA SER A 115 -6.01 -18.20 20.47
C SER A 115 -5.84 -17.27 19.26
N ILE A 116 -5.07 -16.18 19.40
CA ILE A 116 -4.60 -15.35 18.29
C ILE A 116 -3.64 -16.13 17.43
N GLN A 117 -2.71 -16.96 17.93
CA GLN A 117 -1.92 -17.83 17.05
C GLN A 117 -2.83 -18.84 16.36
N ASN A 118 -3.87 -19.39 16.99
CA ASN A 118 -4.83 -20.21 16.25
C ASN A 118 -5.61 -19.41 15.19
N ILE A 119 -5.96 -18.14 15.41
CA ILE A 119 -6.57 -17.30 14.36
C ILE A 119 -5.55 -16.91 13.29
N VAL A 120 -4.35 -16.51 13.67
CA VAL A 120 -3.24 -16.10 12.80
C VAL A 120 -2.68 -17.30 12.02
N ASN A 121 -2.75 -18.50 12.59
CA ASN A 121 -2.32 -19.75 11.95
C ASN A 121 -3.46 -20.42 11.16
N ASN A 122 -4.74 -20.18 11.50
CA ASN A 122 -5.89 -20.76 10.78
C ASN A 122 -6.57 -19.79 9.79
N ASP A 123 -6.38 -18.47 9.94
CA ASP A 123 -6.88 -17.41 9.07
C ASP A 123 -5.68 -16.67 8.48
N VAL A 124 -5.18 -17.25 7.39
CA VAL A 124 -3.95 -16.84 6.70
C VAL A 124 -4.04 -15.40 6.19
N ALA A 125 -5.23 -14.85 5.99
CA ALA A 125 -5.44 -13.47 5.56
C ALA A 125 -5.16 -12.44 6.67
N LEU A 126 -5.43 -12.77 7.93
CA LEU A 126 -5.21 -11.86 9.06
C LEU A 126 -3.73 -11.69 9.41
N ARG A 127 -2.92 -12.71 9.15
CA ARG A 127 -1.53 -12.75 9.57
C ARG A 127 -0.65 -11.71 8.85
N PRO A 128 -0.69 -11.55 7.50
CA PRO A 128 0.03 -10.49 6.82
C PRO A 128 -0.39 -9.09 7.28
N LEU A 129 -1.68 -8.86 7.55
CA LEU A 129 -2.18 -7.58 8.07
C LEU A 129 -1.62 -7.28 9.46
N LEU A 130 -1.66 -8.25 10.38
CA LEU A 130 -1.12 -8.09 11.73
C LEU A 130 0.41 -7.96 11.78
N ASN A 131 1.12 -8.43 10.74
CA ASN A 131 2.58 -8.29 10.61
C ASN A 131 3.00 -7.04 9.81
N SER A 132 2.15 -6.51 8.93
CA SER A 132 2.47 -5.43 7.96
C SER A 132 1.58 -4.18 8.13
N TRP A 133 0.90 -4.04 9.27
CA TRP A 133 0.05 -2.88 9.61
C TRP A 133 0.80 -1.56 9.85
N TYR A 134 2.13 -1.58 9.99
CA TYR A 134 2.96 -0.39 10.09
C TYR A 134 4.31 -0.62 9.41
N ILE A 135 4.93 0.46 8.95
CA ILE A 135 6.30 0.43 8.43
C ILE A 135 7.25 0.97 9.48
N ILE A 136 8.33 0.23 9.73
CA ILE A 136 9.59 0.74 10.26
C ILE A 136 10.42 1.15 9.04
N SER A 137 11.07 2.31 9.08
CA SER A 137 12.02 2.96 8.13
C SER A 137 12.62 2.18 6.93
N SER A 138 12.66 0.86 6.87
CA SER A 138 13.23 0.02 5.81
C SER A 138 12.45 0.00 4.48
N LEU A 139 11.37 0.77 4.34
CA LEU A 139 10.63 1.00 3.08
C LEU A 139 10.69 2.47 2.65
N LEU A 140 11.63 3.25 3.21
CA LEU A 140 12.05 4.53 2.64
C LEU A 140 12.44 4.35 1.17
N PRO A 141 12.39 5.43 0.35
CA PRO A 141 12.74 5.37 -1.06
C PRO A 141 14.02 4.56 -1.26
N LYS A 142 13.97 3.53 -2.12
CA LYS A 142 15.16 2.75 -2.44
C LYS A 142 16.17 3.71 -3.03
N ILE A 143 17.25 3.97 -2.29
CA ILE A 143 18.35 4.80 -2.79
C ILE A 143 19.03 3.96 -3.88
N TYR A 144 18.93 4.42 -5.11
CA TYR A 144 19.68 3.85 -6.23
C TYR A 144 20.95 4.67 -6.43
N ASP A 145 22.06 3.98 -6.72
CA ASP A 145 23.29 4.65 -7.11
C ASP A 145 23.08 5.40 -8.44
N GLU A 146 23.70 6.58 -8.56
CA GLU A 146 23.61 7.40 -9.78
C GLU A 146 24.16 6.68 -11.02
N ASP A 147 25.06 5.71 -10.83
CA ASP A 147 25.67 4.92 -11.90
C ASP A 147 24.68 3.99 -12.62
N ASP A 148 23.53 3.68 -12.02
CA ASP A 148 22.50 2.81 -12.60
C ASP A 148 21.53 3.56 -13.54
N ILE A 149 21.70 4.88 -13.71
CA ILE A 149 20.81 5.74 -14.51
C ILE A 149 21.13 5.58 -16.00
N GLU A 150 20.16 5.07 -16.77
CA GLU A 150 20.21 5.16 -18.23
C GLU A 150 19.72 6.54 -18.66
N LYS A 151 20.67 7.48 -18.82
CA LYS A 151 20.37 8.84 -19.29
C LYS A 151 19.97 8.80 -20.76
N ALA A 152 18.66 8.87 -21.00
CA ALA A 152 18.08 9.04 -22.31
C ALA A 152 17.15 10.27 -22.29
N ASN A 153 17.00 10.95 -23.43
CA ASN A 153 16.04 12.04 -23.59
C ASN A 153 14.61 11.48 -23.63
N ILE A 154 14.14 11.01 -22.48
CA ILE A 154 12.80 10.49 -22.26
C ILE A 154 11.86 11.66 -22.06
N ILE A 155 10.70 11.57 -22.71
CA ILE A 155 9.63 12.56 -22.59
C ILE A 155 8.30 11.88 -22.28
N THR A 156 7.31 12.67 -21.90
CA THR A 156 5.93 12.24 -21.70
C THR A 156 4.96 13.26 -22.32
N CYS A 157 3.64 13.01 -22.24
CA CYS A 157 2.62 13.91 -22.81
C CYS A 157 2.39 15.19 -22.00
N ILE A 158 2.88 15.25 -20.76
CA ILE A 158 2.69 16.36 -19.82
C ILE A 158 4.02 17.10 -19.59
N PRO A 159 4.14 18.40 -19.87
CA PRO A 159 5.38 19.17 -19.72
C PRO A 159 5.79 19.41 -18.26
N GLU A 160 4.86 19.33 -17.31
CA GLU A 160 5.10 19.43 -15.87
C GLU A 160 5.92 18.25 -15.32
N ILE A 161 6.04 17.17 -16.09
CA ILE A 161 6.83 16.00 -15.74
C ILE A 161 8.16 16.04 -16.49
N MET A 162 9.24 16.16 -15.73
CA MET A 162 10.59 16.40 -16.23
C MET A 162 11.60 15.44 -15.60
N ASP A 163 12.85 15.51 -16.05
CA ASP A 163 13.98 14.76 -15.50
C ASP A 163 13.69 13.25 -15.36
N ILE A 164 13.08 12.70 -16.40
CA ILE A 164 12.66 11.30 -16.46
C ILE A 164 13.89 10.41 -16.64
N ASN A 165 14.10 9.50 -15.69
CA ASN A 165 15.23 8.59 -15.64
C ASN A 165 14.75 7.16 -15.40
N VAL A 166 15.31 6.20 -16.13
CA VAL A 166 15.04 4.77 -15.95
C VAL A 166 16.28 4.04 -15.46
N ARG A 167 16.08 2.97 -14.68
CA ARG A 167 17.16 2.17 -14.09
C ARG A 167 16.88 0.68 -14.19
N LEU A 168 17.93 -0.13 -14.02
CA LEU A 168 17.83 -1.59 -13.91
C LEU A 168 17.12 -2.23 -15.10
N LYS A 169 17.70 -2.06 -16.29
CA LYS A 169 17.20 -2.60 -17.56
C LYS A 169 17.04 -4.12 -17.50
N TRP A 170 15.91 -4.62 -17.99
CA TRP A 170 15.61 -6.05 -17.98
C TRP A 170 16.51 -6.83 -18.93
N ASN A 171 17.01 -7.95 -18.44
CA ASN A 171 17.69 -8.93 -19.27
C ASN A 171 16.69 -9.77 -20.10
N LYS A 172 17.19 -10.69 -20.95
CA LYS A 172 16.33 -11.55 -21.80
C LYS A 172 15.42 -12.47 -20.97
N TYR A 173 15.89 -12.96 -19.82
CA TYR A 173 15.13 -13.88 -18.98
C TYR A 173 13.93 -13.18 -18.33
N GLN A 174 14.14 -11.98 -17.75
CA GLN A 174 13.08 -11.17 -17.14
C GLN A 174 11.97 -10.85 -18.15
N ARG A 175 12.32 -10.44 -19.38
CA ARG A 175 11.35 -10.15 -20.44
C ARG A 175 10.47 -11.35 -20.84
N ASN A 176 10.99 -12.56 -20.69
CA ASN A 176 10.28 -13.78 -21.08
C ASN A 176 9.32 -14.28 -20.00
N GLN A 177 9.47 -13.86 -18.73
CA GLN A 177 8.62 -14.37 -17.64
C GLN A 177 7.20 -13.80 -17.68
N GLU A 178 7.03 -12.56 -18.13
CA GLU A 178 5.76 -11.84 -18.04
C GLU A 178 4.89 -11.94 -19.32
N ASN A 179 5.35 -12.67 -20.35
CA ASN A 179 4.68 -12.77 -21.66
C ASN A 179 4.35 -11.43 -22.35
N PHE A 180 4.99 -10.32 -21.94
CA PHE A 180 4.76 -9.00 -22.53
C PHE A 180 5.34 -8.85 -23.93
N THR A 181 6.30 -9.68 -24.31
CA THR A 181 7.04 -9.53 -25.57
C THR A 181 7.08 -10.79 -26.42
N ILE A 182 7.11 -10.59 -27.74
CA ILE A 182 7.55 -11.56 -28.74
C ILE A 182 8.92 -11.07 -29.25
N GLY A 183 10.00 -11.63 -28.70
CA GLY A 183 11.36 -11.19 -29.00
C GLY A 183 11.69 -9.82 -28.38
N LYS A 184 11.87 -8.79 -29.20
CA LYS A 184 12.09 -7.40 -28.72
C LYS A 184 10.82 -6.55 -28.81
N HIS A 185 9.74 -7.12 -29.29
CA HIS A 185 8.50 -6.44 -29.61
C HIS A 185 7.44 -6.74 -28.56
N LEU A 186 6.58 -5.79 -28.21
CA LEU A 186 5.37 -6.08 -27.44
C LEU A 186 4.54 -7.16 -28.14
N ASN A 187 3.84 -7.97 -27.36
CA ASN A 187 2.85 -8.91 -27.90
C ASN A 187 1.70 -8.14 -28.60
N GLY A 188 0.85 -8.85 -29.36
CA GLY A 188 -0.19 -8.21 -30.16
C GLY A 188 -1.20 -7.39 -29.34
N TYR A 189 -1.54 -7.86 -28.15
CA TYR A 189 -2.46 -7.18 -27.24
C TYR A 189 -1.86 -5.87 -26.72
N LEU A 190 -0.68 -5.93 -26.10
CA LEU A 190 0.01 -4.74 -25.55
C LEU A 190 0.42 -3.76 -26.64
N SER A 191 0.69 -4.23 -27.87
CA SER A 191 0.93 -3.35 -29.02
C SER A 191 -0.30 -2.52 -29.37
N ASN A 192 -1.50 -3.11 -29.28
CA ASN A 192 -2.76 -2.40 -29.49
C ASN A 192 -3.05 -1.42 -28.34
N GLU A 193 -2.79 -1.81 -27.10
CA GLU A 193 -2.94 -0.89 -25.95
C GLU A 193 -1.97 0.28 -26.01
N LEU A 194 -0.72 0.06 -26.43
CA LEU A 194 0.22 1.15 -26.68
C LEU A 194 -0.30 2.10 -27.77
N ALA A 195 -0.95 1.58 -28.82
CA ALA A 195 -1.60 2.40 -29.84
C ALA A 195 -2.74 3.25 -29.28
N ASN A 196 -3.58 2.66 -28.43
CA ASN A 196 -4.64 3.38 -27.73
C ASN A 196 -4.04 4.47 -26.83
N ALA A 197 -2.98 4.19 -26.08
CA ALA A 197 -2.33 5.17 -25.22
C ALA A 197 -1.78 6.38 -26.00
N TYR A 198 -1.17 6.16 -27.17
CA TYR A 198 -0.76 7.28 -28.04
C TYR A 198 -1.96 8.06 -28.60
N ALA A 199 -3.01 7.37 -29.02
CA ALA A 199 -4.22 8.01 -29.56
C ALA A 199 -4.93 8.87 -28.51
N GLU A 200 -5.01 8.39 -27.27
CA GLU A 200 -5.74 8.99 -26.16
C GLU A 200 -4.94 10.12 -25.49
N TYR A 201 -3.71 9.85 -25.06
CA TYR A 201 -2.93 10.79 -24.25
C TYR A 201 -2.02 11.72 -25.06
N TYR A 202 -1.66 11.32 -26.29
CA TYR A 202 -0.76 12.10 -27.16
C TYR A 202 -1.47 12.64 -28.40
N ASN A 203 -2.76 12.33 -28.61
CA ASN A 203 -3.51 12.64 -29.82
C ASN A 203 -2.80 12.18 -31.12
N ASP A 204 -2.03 11.08 -31.06
CA ASP A 204 -1.32 10.48 -32.20
C ASP A 204 -2.00 9.16 -32.63
N ARG A 205 -3.07 9.29 -33.42
CA ARG A 205 -3.80 8.15 -34.02
C ARG A 205 -3.08 7.52 -35.21
N GLY A 206 -2.06 8.18 -35.75
CA GLY A 206 -1.34 7.78 -36.95
C GLY A 206 -0.08 6.96 -36.68
N ALA A 207 0.19 6.63 -35.43
CA ALA A 207 1.34 5.82 -35.06
C ALA A 207 1.18 4.39 -35.62
N MET A 208 1.85 4.08 -36.73
CA MET A 208 2.22 2.70 -37.04
C MET A 208 3.35 2.33 -36.08
N ILE A 209 2.99 1.70 -34.97
CA ILE A 209 3.89 1.52 -33.82
C ILE A 209 4.84 0.38 -34.09
N ASN A 210 6.12 0.72 -34.24
CA ASN A 210 7.20 -0.24 -34.07
C ASN A 210 7.18 -0.71 -32.62
N SER A 211 6.64 -1.89 -32.35
CA SER A 211 6.46 -2.41 -30.99
C SER A 211 7.77 -2.74 -30.25
N LYS A 212 8.95 -2.37 -30.79
CA LYS A 212 10.24 -2.56 -30.11
C LYS A 212 10.29 -1.70 -28.85
N VAL A 213 10.54 -2.34 -27.71
CA VAL A 213 10.54 -1.69 -26.40
C VAL A 213 11.72 -2.15 -25.54
N GLU A 214 12.05 -1.34 -24.55
CA GLU A 214 13.04 -1.66 -23.53
C GLU A 214 12.40 -1.56 -22.14
N PHE A 215 12.57 -2.59 -21.31
CA PHE A 215 11.94 -2.69 -19.99
C PHE A 215 12.92 -2.41 -18.86
N TYR A 216 12.39 -1.93 -17.74
CA TYR A 216 13.11 -1.45 -16.57
C TYR A 216 12.41 -1.88 -15.29
N ASN A 217 13.17 -2.02 -14.20
CA ASN A 217 12.57 -2.23 -12.88
C ASN A 217 12.18 -0.94 -12.17
N ASN A 218 12.76 0.20 -12.56
CA ASN A 218 12.56 1.47 -11.89
C ASN A 218 12.49 2.64 -12.90
N ILE A 219 11.64 3.61 -12.58
CA ILE A 219 11.63 4.95 -13.18
C ILE A 219 11.55 6.01 -12.09
N SER A 220 12.18 7.15 -12.31
CA SER A 220 12.02 8.35 -11.50
C SER A 220 11.84 9.58 -12.38
N TYR A 221 11.10 10.56 -11.89
CA TYR A 221 10.87 11.83 -12.57
C TYR A 221 10.48 12.91 -11.57
N VAL A 222 10.55 14.16 -11.99
CA VAL A 222 10.15 15.31 -11.20
C VAL A 222 8.80 15.79 -11.71
N VAL A 223 7.83 15.95 -10.80
CA VAL A 223 6.54 16.56 -11.09
C VAL A 223 6.54 17.99 -10.57
N LYS A 224 6.18 18.93 -11.43
CA LYS A 224 5.97 20.32 -11.06
C LYS A 224 4.50 20.55 -10.68
N GLU A 225 4.25 20.83 -9.41
CA GLU A 225 2.94 21.23 -8.88
C GLU A 225 3.05 22.64 -8.32
N ASP A 226 2.40 23.61 -8.97
CA ASP A 226 2.48 25.03 -8.64
C ASP A 226 3.96 25.53 -8.54
N ASP A 227 4.39 25.88 -7.32
CA ASP A 227 5.75 26.34 -6.98
C ASP A 227 6.62 25.25 -6.32
N CYS A 228 6.13 24.01 -6.28
CA CYS A 228 6.80 22.86 -5.69
C CYS A 228 7.25 21.86 -6.74
N PHE A 229 8.34 21.17 -6.45
CA PHE A 229 8.84 20.04 -7.23
C PHE A 229 8.78 18.79 -6.36
N VAL A 230 8.14 17.75 -6.87
CA VAL A 230 7.98 16.47 -6.19
C VAL A 230 8.79 15.42 -6.95
N ASP A 231 9.77 14.83 -6.27
CA ASP A 231 10.49 13.67 -6.78
C ASP A 231 9.60 12.42 -6.67
N VAL A 232 9.30 11.82 -7.81
CA VAL A 232 8.53 10.59 -7.90
C VAL A 232 9.42 9.43 -8.32
N GLN A 233 9.26 8.31 -7.64
CA GLN A 233 10.03 7.10 -7.86
C GLN A 233 9.10 5.89 -7.84
N LEU A 234 9.07 5.16 -8.96
CA LEU A 234 8.19 4.01 -9.16
C LEU A 234 9.01 2.77 -9.49
N ASN A 235 8.56 1.63 -8.97
CA ASN A 235 9.16 0.33 -9.21
C ASN A 235 8.11 -0.66 -9.73
N VAL A 236 8.58 -1.64 -10.48
CA VAL A 236 7.78 -2.83 -10.78
C VAL A 236 7.44 -3.52 -9.45
N GLY A 237 6.15 -3.78 -9.24
CA GLY A 237 5.56 -4.31 -8.01
C GLY A 237 4.96 -3.27 -7.08
N ASP A 238 5.23 -1.97 -7.30
CA ASP A 238 4.59 -0.91 -6.52
C ASP A 238 3.09 -0.86 -6.84
N ILE A 239 2.28 -0.59 -5.82
CA ILE A 239 0.83 -0.40 -5.95
C ILE A 239 0.56 1.09 -5.85
N VAL A 240 -0.16 1.62 -6.84
CA VAL A 240 -0.45 3.03 -6.99
C VAL A 240 -1.96 3.25 -7.00
N ASP A 241 -2.38 4.37 -6.44
CA ASP A 241 -3.68 4.98 -6.68
C ASP A 241 -3.62 5.83 -7.95
N VAL A 242 -4.66 5.69 -8.78
CA VAL A 242 -4.82 6.39 -10.05
C VAL A 242 -6.17 7.09 -10.02
N PHE A 243 -6.15 8.39 -10.29
CA PHE A 243 -7.33 9.23 -10.34
C PHE A 243 -7.63 9.60 -11.80
N GLU A 244 -8.79 9.21 -12.30
CA GLU A 244 -9.33 9.76 -13.54
C GLU A 244 -10.20 10.99 -13.20
N GLU A 245 -10.05 12.08 -13.95
CA GLU A 245 -10.82 13.30 -13.74
C GLU A 245 -12.33 13.02 -13.84
N GLY A 246 -13.07 13.30 -12.76
CA GLY A 246 -14.53 13.14 -12.70
C GLY A 246 -15.01 11.87 -12.02
N GLU A 247 -14.11 10.94 -11.67
CA GLU A 247 -14.43 9.77 -10.84
C GLU A 247 -14.50 10.14 -9.35
N THR A 248 -15.45 9.52 -8.64
CA THR A 248 -15.63 9.75 -7.18
C THR A 248 -14.88 8.75 -6.31
N GLU A 249 -14.45 7.62 -6.87
CA GLU A 249 -13.71 6.58 -6.15
C GLU A 249 -12.29 6.43 -6.72
N GLU A 250 -11.32 6.31 -5.81
CA GLU A 250 -9.93 5.97 -6.12
C GLU A 250 -9.84 4.62 -6.82
N SER A 251 -9.19 4.58 -8.00
CA SER A 251 -8.80 3.33 -8.64
C SER A 251 -7.40 2.92 -8.21
N TYR A 252 -7.12 1.62 -8.15
CA TYR A 252 -5.79 1.12 -7.77
C TYR A 252 -5.25 0.14 -8.79
N ALA A 253 -3.95 0.20 -9.02
CA ALA A 253 -3.23 -0.70 -9.91
C ALA A 253 -1.88 -1.12 -9.34
N ILE A 254 -1.40 -2.30 -9.71
CA ILE A 254 -0.01 -2.71 -9.48
C ILE A 254 0.80 -2.52 -10.77
N ILE A 255 2.00 -1.94 -10.64
CA ILE A 255 2.93 -1.76 -11.76
C ILE A 255 3.55 -3.11 -12.10
N LYS A 256 3.17 -3.66 -13.23
CA LYS A 256 3.67 -4.94 -13.75
C LYS A 256 4.86 -4.77 -14.69
N GLY A 257 4.98 -3.62 -15.33
CA GLY A 257 6.10 -3.32 -16.22
C GLY A 257 6.31 -1.83 -16.35
N ILE A 258 7.56 -1.44 -16.55
CA ILE A 258 7.97 -0.08 -16.90
C ILE A 258 8.78 -0.23 -18.18
N PHE A 259 8.43 0.52 -19.22
CA PHE A 259 9.15 0.42 -20.49
C PHE A 259 9.24 1.75 -21.23
N THR A 260 10.23 1.82 -22.11
CA THR A 260 10.40 2.92 -23.04
C THR A 260 10.12 2.47 -24.48
N HIS A 261 9.57 3.39 -25.27
CA HIS A 261 9.25 3.20 -26.67
C HIS A 261 9.72 4.40 -27.50
N GLU A 262 10.47 4.13 -28.57
CA GLU A 262 10.97 5.18 -29.46
C GLU A 262 9.94 5.50 -30.55
N ARG A 263 9.50 6.76 -30.60
CA ARG A 263 8.59 7.29 -31.61
C ARG A 263 9.16 8.61 -32.15
N SER A 264 9.35 8.68 -33.47
CA SER A 264 9.85 9.89 -34.13
C SER A 264 11.16 10.42 -33.54
N ARG A 265 12.10 9.50 -33.21
CA ARG A 265 13.40 9.78 -32.55
C ARG A 265 13.30 10.34 -31.13
N LYS A 266 12.11 10.28 -30.52
CA LYS A 266 11.86 10.67 -29.13
C LYS A 266 11.50 9.42 -28.32
N LEU A 267 12.11 9.28 -27.16
CA LEU A 267 11.86 8.14 -26.27
C LEU A 267 10.72 8.50 -25.32
N HIS A 268 9.69 7.66 -25.25
CA HIS A 268 8.53 7.88 -24.39
C HIS A 268 8.47 6.75 -23.36
N ALA A 269 8.07 7.07 -22.12
CA ALA A 269 7.96 6.08 -21.05
C ALA A 269 6.49 5.73 -20.75
N PHE A 270 6.26 4.46 -20.46
CA PHE A 270 4.97 3.88 -20.18
C PHE A 270 5.05 2.89 -19.02
N VAL A 271 3.92 2.69 -18.37
CA VAL A 271 3.69 1.64 -17.37
C VAL A 271 2.69 0.62 -17.89
N ILE A 272 2.83 -0.63 -17.42
CA ILE A 272 1.84 -1.69 -17.58
C ILE A 272 1.21 -1.95 -16.21
N PHE A 273 -0.12 -1.90 -16.15
CA PHE A 273 -0.91 -2.15 -14.95
C PHE A 273 -1.60 -3.52 -14.97
N ASP A 274 -1.80 -4.07 -13.77
CA ASP A 274 -2.96 -4.91 -13.46
C ASP A 274 -3.86 -4.14 -12.47
N TRP A 275 -5.13 -3.99 -12.81
CA TRP A 275 -6.09 -3.22 -12.01
C TRP A 275 -6.66 -4.01 -10.84
N PHE A 276 -6.95 -3.32 -9.74
CA PHE A 276 -7.67 -3.88 -8.60
C PHE A 276 -9.17 -3.56 -8.69
N GLU A 277 -9.98 -4.60 -8.76
CA GLU A 277 -11.44 -4.50 -8.68
C GLU A 277 -11.92 -4.69 -7.25
N LYS A 278 -12.74 -3.77 -6.75
CA LYS A 278 -13.33 -3.88 -5.42
C LYS A 278 -14.44 -4.93 -5.44
N ILE A 279 -14.28 -5.99 -4.65
CA ILE A 279 -15.22 -7.13 -4.64
C ILE A 279 -15.97 -7.29 -3.31
N GLY A 280 -15.67 -6.45 -2.32
CA GLY A 280 -16.39 -6.45 -1.04
C GLY A 280 -15.52 -6.00 0.12
N GLU A 281 -15.79 -6.57 1.29
CA GLU A 281 -15.13 -6.20 2.55
C GLU A 281 -14.84 -7.46 3.38
N ASN A 282 -13.68 -7.49 4.04
CA ASN A 282 -13.39 -8.49 5.04
C ASN A 282 -14.30 -8.30 6.27
N SER A 283 -15.05 -9.33 6.64
CA SER A 283 -16.05 -9.24 7.71
C SER A 283 -15.48 -8.94 9.10
N MET A 284 -14.24 -9.34 9.37
CA MET A 284 -13.60 -9.19 10.68
C MET A 284 -12.85 -7.87 10.82
N LEU A 285 -12.02 -7.54 9.83
CA LEU A 285 -11.17 -6.35 9.85
C LEU A 285 -11.79 -5.16 9.13
N LYS A 286 -12.93 -5.30 8.47
CA LYS A 286 -13.54 -4.17 7.75
C LYS A 286 -12.64 -3.56 6.65
N CYS A 287 -11.58 -4.26 6.27
CA CYS A 287 -10.73 -3.87 5.15
C CYS A 287 -11.45 -4.14 3.84
N PRO A 288 -11.46 -3.19 2.90
CA PRO A 288 -11.93 -3.45 1.54
C PRO A 288 -11.13 -4.58 0.90
N LYS A 289 -11.86 -5.49 0.25
CA LYS A 289 -11.31 -6.65 -0.47
C LYS A 289 -11.31 -6.37 -1.97
N TYR A 290 -10.19 -6.68 -2.60
CA TYR A 290 -9.96 -6.48 -4.02
C TYR A 290 -9.54 -7.77 -4.71
N ARG A 291 -9.83 -7.83 -6.01
CA ARG A 291 -9.37 -8.85 -6.96
C ARG A 291 -8.48 -8.18 -7.99
N LEU A 292 -7.30 -8.74 -8.22
CA LEU A 292 -6.38 -8.27 -9.25
C LEU A 292 -6.81 -8.79 -10.63
N GLN A 293 -6.91 -7.92 -11.62
CA GLN A 293 -7.26 -8.20 -13.02
C GLN A 293 -6.41 -9.33 -13.59
N ALA A 294 -7.04 -10.32 -14.23
CA ALA A 294 -6.35 -11.44 -14.88
C ALA A 294 -5.73 -11.09 -16.24
N PRO A 295 -4.61 -11.76 -16.65
CA PRO A 295 -3.97 -11.52 -17.94
C PRO A 295 -4.90 -11.65 -19.14
N GLU A 296 -5.91 -12.50 -19.04
CA GLU A 296 -6.95 -12.74 -20.04
C GLU A 296 -8.10 -11.72 -20.03
N GLU A 297 -8.23 -10.91 -18.97
CA GLU A 297 -9.27 -9.88 -18.87
C GLU A 297 -8.82 -8.61 -19.60
N THR A 298 -9.55 -8.26 -20.67
CA THR A 298 -9.23 -7.13 -21.56
C THR A 298 -10.17 -5.93 -21.40
N GLN A 299 -10.97 -5.92 -20.33
CA GLN A 299 -11.97 -4.88 -20.08
C GLN A 299 -11.36 -3.53 -19.68
N TRP A 300 -10.16 -3.55 -19.09
CA TRP A 300 -9.42 -2.35 -18.70
C TRP A 300 -8.10 -2.31 -19.47
N ASN A 301 -7.81 -1.14 -20.04
CA ASN A 301 -6.51 -0.87 -20.64
C ASN A 301 -5.41 -1.11 -19.60
N ARG A 302 -4.24 -1.62 -20.00
CA ARG A 302 -3.11 -1.88 -19.12
C ARG A 302 -1.92 -0.99 -19.41
N VAL A 303 -1.78 -0.45 -20.61
CA VAL A 303 -0.67 0.43 -20.99
C VAL A 303 -1.07 1.90 -20.83
N PHE A 304 -0.33 2.63 -19.99
CA PHE A 304 -0.55 4.06 -19.76
C PHE A 304 0.76 4.85 -19.80
N PRO A 305 0.73 6.13 -20.19
CA PRO A 305 1.89 7.00 -19.99
C PRO A 305 2.18 7.14 -18.49
N ILE A 306 3.45 7.38 -18.15
CA ILE A 306 3.84 7.60 -16.75
C ILE A 306 3.18 8.83 -16.12
N SER A 307 2.64 9.74 -16.94
CA SER A 307 1.99 10.96 -16.51
C SER A 307 0.69 10.77 -15.75
N LEU A 308 0.16 9.55 -15.73
CA LEU A 308 -1.01 9.19 -14.95
C LEU A 308 -0.69 9.03 -13.45
N ILE A 309 0.59 9.02 -13.09
CA ILE A 309 1.06 8.96 -11.71
C ILE A 309 1.90 10.22 -11.45
N ASP A 310 1.52 11.00 -10.46
CA ASP A 310 2.16 12.28 -10.12
C ASP A 310 2.79 12.27 -8.70
N HIS A 311 2.68 11.16 -7.99
CA HIS A 311 3.16 11.04 -6.62
C HIS A 311 3.76 9.65 -6.32
N ASN A 312 4.58 9.58 -5.28
CA ASN A 312 5.12 8.32 -4.79
C ASN A 312 4.01 7.40 -4.25
N PRO A 313 4.13 6.07 -4.39
CA PRO A 313 3.15 5.11 -3.88
C PRO A 313 2.82 5.34 -2.39
N ARG A 314 1.53 5.47 -2.07
CA ARG A 314 1.03 5.71 -0.70
C ARG A 314 0.05 4.66 -0.22
N VAL A 315 -0.40 3.79 -1.11
CA VAL A 315 -1.35 2.72 -0.81
C VAL A 315 -0.62 1.42 -0.49
N HIS A 316 -1.19 0.66 0.44
CA HIS A 316 -0.63 -0.62 0.83
C HIS A 316 -1.70 -1.70 0.77
N PHE A 317 -1.42 -2.75 0.02
CA PHE A 317 -2.26 -3.93 -0.07
C PHE A 317 -1.47 -5.12 0.45
N VAL A 318 -2.20 -6.08 0.99
CA VAL A 318 -1.63 -7.37 1.35
C VAL A 318 -2.44 -8.47 0.66
N HIS A 319 -1.78 -9.57 0.32
CA HIS A 319 -2.47 -10.72 -0.23
C HIS A 319 -3.50 -11.27 0.79
N ASP A 320 -4.73 -11.45 0.33
CA ASP A 320 -5.80 -12.14 1.05
C ASP A 320 -5.58 -13.65 0.91
N CYS A 321 -4.55 -14.13 1.61
CA CYS A 321 -4.10 -15.51 1.55
C CYS A 321 -5.16 -16.46 2.13
N ASN A 322 -5.51 -17.51 1.37
CA ASN A 322 -6.33 -18.62 1.87
C ASN A 322 -5.43 -19.68 2.55
N GLY A 323 -6.03 -20.71 3.15
CA GLY A 323 -5.34 -21.76 3.93
C GLY A 323 -4.16 -22.46 3.26
N ASP A 324 -4.03 -22.38 1.94
CA ASP A 324 -2.94 -23.00 1.17
C ASP A 324 -1.66 -22.13 1.10
N CYS A 325 -1.75 -20.85 1.47
CA CYS A 325 -0.60 -19.96 1.54
C CYS A 325 0.13 -20.13 2.89
N ASN A 326 1.42 -20.49 2.87
CA ASN A 326 2.27 -20.53 4.07
C ASN A 326 3.49 -19.62 3.88
N ASN A 327 4.27 -19.37 4.95
CA ASN A 327 5.38 -18.39 5.01
C ASN A 327 6.33 -18.39 3.80
N ASP A 328 6.55 -19.56 3.19
CA ASP A 328 7.50 -19.75 2.09
C ASP A 328 6.81 -20.17 0.78
N LYS A 329 5.48 -20.30 0.79
CA LYS A 329 4.64 -20.72 -0.33
C LYS A 329 3.44 -19.80 -0.41
N HIS A 330 3.66 -18.63 -1.01
CA HIS A 330 2.54 -17.84 -1.50
C HIS A 330 2.01 -18.50 -2.76
N ASP A 331 0.71 -18.76 -2.79
CA ASP A 331 0.04 -19.14 -4.02
C ASP A 331 0.03 -17.94 -4.96
N PHE A 332 0.94 -17.95 -5.95
CA PHE A 332 1.02 -16.91 -6.98
C PHE A 332 -0.23 -16.87 -7.88
N THR A 333 -1.13 -17.86 -7.79
CA THR A 333 -2.45 -17.80 -8.44
C THR A 333 -3.47 -17.03 -7.61
N ASN A 334 -3.18 -16.73 -6.34
CA ASN A 334 -4.07 -15.94 -5.50
C ASN A 334 -4.04 -14.46 -5.91
N ARG A 335 -5.13 -14.05 -6.56
CA ARG A 335 -5.36 -12.68 -7.04
C ARG A 335 -6.12 -11.80 -6.05
N TYR A 336 -6.39 -12.28 -4.83
CA TYR A 336 -7.18 -11.54 -3.86
C TYR A 336 -6.29 -10.79 -2.88
N TYR A 337 -6.68 -9.55 -2.58
CA TYR A 337 -5.94 -8.63 -1.74
C TYR A 337 -6.87 -7.87 -0.79
N LEU A 338 -6.32 -7.44 0.33
CA LEU A 338 -6.96 -6.54 1.27
C LEU A 338 -6.23 -5.20 1.24
N LYS A 339 -6.96 -4.09 1.03
CA LYS A 339 -6.41 -2.75 1.21
C LYS A 339 -6.16 -2.55 2.70
N ASN A 340 -4.91 -2.34 3.08
CA ASN A 340 -4.53 -2.15 4.47
C ASN A 340 -4.86 -0.73 4.91
N MET A 341 -6.05 -0.56 5.50
CA MET A 341 -6.50 0.73 6.01
C MET A 341 -5.78 1.16 7.31
N TYR A 342 -4.94 0.30 7.87
CA TYR A 342 -4.22 0.54 9.13
C TYR A 342 -2.82 1.08 8.92
N TYR A 343 -2.33 1.02 7.69
CA TYR A 343 -0.98 1.36 7.31
C TYR A 343 -0.61 2.80 7.72
N TYR A 344 0.49 2.93 8.46
CA TYR A 344 1.12 4.21 8.82
C TYR A 344 2.64 4.08 8.88
N LEU A 345 3.33 5.22 8.78
CA LEU A 345 4.77 5.31 8.96
C LEU A 345 5.10 5.44 10.45
N ALA A 346 5.70 4.41 11.05
CA ALA A 346 6.26 4.49 12.38
C ALA A 346 7.70 5.03 12.25
N VAL A 347 7.91 6.27 12.70
CA VAL A 347 9.22 6.95 12.71
C VAL A 347 9.93 6.72 14.03
#